data_AF-A0A061EFZ9-F1
#
_entry.id   AF-A0A061EFZ9-F1
#
_cell.length_a   1.000
_cell.length_b   1.000
_cell.length_c   1.000
_cell.angle_alpha   90.00
_cell.angle_beta   90.00
_cell.angle_gamma   90.00
#
_symmetry.space_group_name_H-M   'P 1'
#
loop_
_entity.id
_entity.type
_entity.pdbx_description
1 polymer ?
#
loop_
_entity_poly.entity_id
_entity_poly.type
_entity_poly.pdbx_seq_one_letter_code
_entity_poly.pdbx_strand_id
1 'polypeptide(L)'
;MSLLQRFYDPLEVDILLDGVSVNKLQLKWLRSQMGLVALSLILTACGGWCGCFLEGYCWTRTSERQATRMRTRYLKAVLRQDVGYFDLNVTATAEVVTSVSNDSLIIQEVISEKVPNLIARGVTSVGTYIAAFLILWRLALVVFPFVLLLVIPALIYGKILLNLARKIRVEYNKASTVEEQAISSMRTVYAFVGESKTTTEFSAALQGSVKLGLRQGLAKGLAIGSSGITFAIWAFTTYYGSRMVMYHGAQGGTVFMVGTCIAMGGQYEF
;
A
#
# COMPACT_ATOMS: atom_id res chain seq x y z
N MET A 1 35.00 15.35 -6.76
CA MET A 1 33.93 16.39 -6.68
C MET A 1 34.54 17.67 -6.10
N SER A 2 35.53 18.26 -6.80
CA SER A 2 36.44 19.28 -6.25
C SER A 2 36.66 20.48 -7.18
N LEU A 3 35.83 20.64 -8.22
CA LEU A 3 35.98 21.74 -9.20
C LEU A 3 34.76 22.68 -9.29
N LEU A 4 33.64 22.36 -8.61
CA LEU A 4 32.41 23.17 -8.67
C LEU A 4 32.28 24.23 -7.57
N GLN A 5 33.18 24.26 -6.58
CA GLN A 5 33.12 25.23 -5.47
C GLN A 5 33.82 26.57 -5.74
N ARG A 6 34.47 26.76 -6.90
CA ARG A 6 35.32 27.94 -7.15
C ARG A 6 34.65 29.11 -7.88
N PHE A 7 33.36 28.99 -8.25
CA PHE A 7 32.66 30.00 -9.06
C PHE A 7 31.40 30.56 -8.41
N TYR A 8 31.23 30.43 -7.09
CA TYR A 8 30.10 31.02 -6.38
C TYR A 8 30.59 31.87 -5.19
N ASP A 9 31.29 32.96 -5.49
CA ASP A 9 31.43 34.07 -4.55
C ASP A 9 30.20 34.99 -4.72
N PRO A 10 29.27 35.03 -3.75
CA PRO A 10 28.19 36.00 -3.78
C PRO A 10 28.79 37.38 -3.49
N LEU A 11 28.96 38.20 -4.53
CA LEU A 11 29.56 39.54 -4.45
C LEU A 11 28.78 40.55 -3.58
N GLU A 12 27.63 40.18 -2.99
CA GLU A 12 26.82 41.10 -2.16
C GLU A 12 25.98 40.44 -1.05
N VAL A 13 26.13 39.13 -0.79
CA VAL A 13 25.30 38.43 0.22
C VAL A 13 26.15 37.52 1.09
N ASP A 14 26.32 37.87 2.37
CA ASP A 14 26.88 36.98 3.37
C ASP A 14 25.96 35.76 3.53
N ILE A 15 26.42 34.58 3.13
CA ILE A 15 25.72 33.33 3.39
C ILE A 15 25.92 33.01 4.89
N LEU A 16 24.88 33.29 5.67
CA LEU A 16 24.82 33.03 7.11
C LEU A 16 24.14 31.68 7.33
N LEU A 17 24.85 30.70 7.91
CA LEU A 17 24.26 29.49 8.45
C LEU A 17 23.89 29.76 9.91
N ASP A 18 22.59 29.80 10.24
CA ASP A 18 22.07 30.14 11.58
C ASP A 18 22.64 31.45 12.19
N GLY A 19 22.91 32.44 11.34
CA GLY A 19 23.47 33.74 11.76
C GLY A 19 25.00 33.77 11.88
N VAL A 20 25.72 32.70 11.50
CA VAL A 20 27.19 32.62 11.46
C VAL A 20 27.69 32.59 10.02
N SER A 21 28.61 33.49 9.68
CA SER A 21 29.24 33.56 8.35
C SER A 21 29.98 32.26 8.01
N VAL A 22 29.71 31.67 6.84
CA VAL A 22 30.31 30.40 6.37
C VAL A 22 31.85 30.41 6.44
N ASN A 23 32.49 31.57 6.22
CA ASN A 23 33.94 31.73 6.29
C ASN A 23 34.55 31.61 7.70
N LYS A 24 33.75 31.62 8.78
CA LYS A 24 34.20 31.44 10.17
C LYS A 24 33.94 30.05 10.74
N LEU A 25 33.30 29.16 9.98
CA LEU A 25 33.02 27.80 10.45
C LEU A 25 34.30 26.95 10.49
N GLN A 26 34.59 26.37 11.66
CA GLN A 26 35.70 25.44 11.80
C GLN A 26 35.38 24.12 11.09
N LEU A 27 36.11 23.80 10.02
CA LEU A 27 36.00 22.53 9.27
C LEU A 27 36.06 21.27 10.16
N LYS A 28 36.82 21.33 11.27
CA LYS A 28 36.91 20.20 12.23
C LYS A 28 35.59 19.97 12.98
N TRP A 29 34.92 21.04 13.41
CA TRP A 29 33.62 20.96 14.08
C TRP A 29 32.55 20.41 13.14
N LEU A 30 32.50 20.92 11.90
CA LEU A 30 31.55 20.46 10.89
C LEU A 30 31.73 18.97 10.56
N ARG A 31 32.98 18.51 10.37
CA ARG A 31 33.27 17.08 10.14
C ARG A 31 32.88 16.21 11.33
N SER A 32 33.07 16.70 12.56
CA SER A 32 32.66 15.96 13.76
C SER A 32 31.14 15.82 13.86
N GLN A 33 30.39 16.89 13.58
CA GLN A 33 28.92 16.85 13.51
C GLN A 33 28.42 15.93 12.40
N MET A 34 29.01 15.99 11.20
CA MET A 34 28.68 15.07 10.10
C MET A 34 28.97 13.61 10.47
N GLY A 35 30.06 13.34 11.20
CA GLY A 35 30.40 11.99 11.68
C GLY A 35 29.38 11.46 12.69
N LEU A 36 28.92 12.30 13.63
CA LEU A 36 27.87 11.95 14.59
C LEU A 36 26.53 11.66 13.91
N VAL A 37 26.11 12.52 12.97
CA VAL A 37 24.87 12.31 12.21
C VAL A 37 24.97 11.05 11.36
N ALA A 38 26.09 10.82 10.67
CA ALA A 38 26.30 9.60 9.88
C ALA A 38 26.23 8.34 10.77
N LEU A 39 26.84 8.36 11.95
CA LEU A 39 26.76 7.24 12.91
C LEU A 39 25.30 7.01 13.34
N SER A 40 24.56 8.07 13.67
CA SER A 40 23.15 7.95 14.05
C SER A 40 22.29 7.35 12.95
N LEU A 41 22.51 7.73 11.69
CA LEU A 41 21.80 7.18 10.54
C LEU A 41 22.10 5.69 10.37
N ILE A 42 23.37 5.28 10.48
CA ILE A 42 23.76 3.87 10.41
C ILE A 42 23.10 3.06 11.52
N LEU A 43 23.11 3.57 12.76
CA LEU A 43 22.46 2.90 13.89
C LEU A 43 20.95 2.76 13.69
N THR A 44 20.27 3.81 13.19
CA THR A 44 18.84 3.74 12.88
C THR A 44 18.54 2.78 11.73
N ALA A 45 19.40 2.71 10.71
CA ALA A 45 19.27 1.77 9.60
C ALA A 45 19.46 0.31 10.06
N CYS A 46 20.48 0.04 10.89
CA CYS A 46 20.68 -1.28 11.47
C CYS A 46 19.50 -1.69 12.37
N GLY A 47 19.02 -0.78 13.22
CA GLY A 47 17.84 -1.02 14.05
C GLY A 47 16.58 -1.28 13.22
N GLY A 48 16.35 -0.49 12.18
CA GLY A 48 15.24 -0.67 11.25
C GLY A 48 15.31 -1.99 10.49
N TRP A 49 16.49 -2.38 10.01
CA TRP A 49 16.71 -3.67 9.36
C TRP A 49 16.38 -4.84 10.29
N CYS A 50 16.89 -4.79 11.52
CA CYS A 50 16.57 -5.80 12.53
C CYS A 50 15.07 -5.86 12.82
N GLY A 51 14.40 -4.70 12.92
CA GLY A 51 12.96 -4.60 13.11
C GLY A 51 12.16 -5.24 11.98
N CYS A 52 12.42 -4.85 10.73
CA CYS A 52 11.75 -5.41 9.55
C CYS A 52 11.99 -6.92 9.42
N PHE A 53 13.21 -7.39 9.73
CA PHE A 53 13.53 -8.81 9.69
C PHE A 53 12.77 -9.60 10.77
N LEU A 54 12.73 -9.10 12.00
CA LEU A 54 11.97 -9.70 13.11
C LEU A 54 10.47 -9.73 12.80
N GLU A 55 9.92 -8.62 12.30
CA GLU A 55 8.53 -8.54 11.87
C GLU A 55 8.22 -9.62 10.83
N GLY A 56 8.95 -9.64 9.71
CA GLY A 56 8.74 -10.61 8.64
C GLY A 56 8.89 -12.06 9.11
N TYR A 57 9.90 -12.33 9.94
CA TYR A 57 10.13 -13.66 10.49
C TYR A 57 9.01 -14.10 11.44
N CYS A 58 8.61 -13.25 12.38
CA CYS A 58 7.58 -13.56 13.37
C CYS A 58 6.20 -13.77 12.72
N TRP A 59 5.82 -12.91 11.76
CA TRP A 59 4.55 -13.02 11.05
C TRP A 59 4.50 -14.23 10.12
N THR A 60 5.57 -14.50 9.37
CA THR A 60 5.66 -15.69 8.50
C THR A 60 5.62 -16.98 9.32
N ARG A 61 6.40 -17.05 10.41
CA ARG A 61 6.40 -18.23 11.28
C ARG A 61 5.04 -18.46 11.93
N THR A 62 4.33 -17.39 12.29
CA THR A 62 2.99 -17.49 12.86
C THR A 62 1.97 -17.95 11.82
N SER A 63 2.04 -17.44 10.59
CA SER A 63 1.13 -17.84 9.51
C SER A 63 1.31 -19.32 9.13
N GLU A 64 2.55 -19.81 9.01
CA GLU A 64 2.85 -21.22 8.71
C GLU A 64 2.31 -22.17 9.79
N ARG A 65 2.49 -21.81 11.07
CA ARG A 65 1.98 -22.60 12.20
C ARG A 65 0.46 -22.67 12.21
N GLN A 66 -0.21 -21.55 11.93
CA GLN A 66 -1.68 -21.51 11.88
C GLN A 66 -2.22 -22.28 10.67
N ALA A 67 -1.64 -22.08 9.48
CA ALA A 67 -2.02 -22.80 8.27
C ALA A 67 -1.85 -24.32 8.43
N THR A 68 -0.73 -24.78 8.99
CA THR A 68 -0.51 -26.21 9.25
C THR A 68 -1.54 -26.79 10.21
N ARG A 69 -1.86 -26.08 11.32
CA ARG A 69 -2.89 -26.52 12.26
C ARG A 69 -4.28 -26.57 11.63
N MET A 70 -4.62 -25.58 10.80
CA MET A 70 -5.89 -25.56 10.06
C MET A 70 -5.98 -26.75 9.10
N ARG A 71 -4.95 -27.00 8.29
CA ARG A 71 -4.87 -28.15 7.36
C ARG A 71 -5.10 -29.48 8.09
N THR A 72 -4.38 -29.72 9.19
CA THR A 72 -4.52 -30.99 9.94
C THR A 72 -5.89 -31.13 10.59
N ARG A 73 -6.43 -30.06 11.18
CA ARG A 73 -7.77 -30.10 11.82
C ARG A 73 -8.88 -30.28 10.80
N TYR A 74 -8.81 -29.59 9.65
CA TYR A 74 -9.78 -29.72 8.59
C TYR A 74 -9.76 -31.11 7.98
N LEU A 75 -8.57 -31.63 7.63
CA LEU A 75 -8.44 -33.00 7.12
C LEU A 75 -8.96 -34.05 8.12
N LYS A 76 -8.64 -33.88 9.41
CA LYS A 76 -9.16 -34.77 10.47
C LYS A 76 -10.69 -34.67 10.63
N ALA A 77 -11.28 -33.50 10.42
CA ALA A 77 -12.72 -33.31 10.46
C ALA A 77 -13.40 -33.98 9.24
N VAL A 78 -12.89 -33.76 8.03
CA VAL A 78 -13.42 -34.37 6.80
C VAL A 78 -13.34 -35.89 6.85
N LEU A 79 -12.23 -36.47 7.32
CA LEU A 79 -12.08 -37.93 7.45
C LEU A 79 -13.00 -38.58 8.50
N ARG A 80 -13.66 -37.78 9.35
CA ARG A 80 -14.63 -38.28 10.35
C ARG A 80 -16.07 -38.20 9.87
N GLN A 81 -16.32 -37.69 8.66
CA GLN A 81 -17.67 -37.57 8.13
C GLN A 81 -18.15 -38.89 7.55
N ASP A 82 -19.45 -39.15 7.71
CA ASP A 82 -20.10 -40.35 7.18
C ASP A 82 -20.08 -40.37 5.64
N VAL A 83 -20.12 -41.57 5.05
CA VAL A 83 -20.12 -41.77 3.59
C VAL A 83 -21.24 -40.98 2.90
N GLY A 84 -22.41 -40.84 3.54
CA GLY A 84 -23.52 -40.03 3.03
C GLY A 84 -23.20 -38.54 2.83
N TYR A 85 -22.21 -37.98 3.56
CA TYR A 85 -21.74 -36.61 3.33
C TYR A 85 -20.96 -36.49 2.01
N PHE A 86 -20.24 -37.53 1.62
CA PHE A 86 -19.50 -37.57 0.36
C PHE A 86 -20.43 -37.88 -0.83
N ASP A 87 -21.49 -38.67 -0.62
CA ASP A 87 -22.49 -38.96 -1.65
C ASP A 87 -23.37 -37.75 -1.99
N LEU A 88 -23.68 -36.90 -1.00
CA LEU A 88 -24.42 -35.65 -1.24
C LEU A 88 -23.56 -34.55 -1.88
N ASN A 89 -22.25 -34.59 -1.67
CA ASN A 89 -21.30 -33.63 -2.20
C ASN A 89 -20.37 -34.33 -3.22
N VAL A 90 -20.93 -34.78 -4.36
CA VAL A 90 -20.27 -35.65 -5.36
C VAL A 90 -18.95 -35.09 -5.95
N THR A 91 -18.65 -33.79 -5.79
CA THR A 91 -17.36 -33.15 -6.13
C THR A 91 -16.35 -33.08 -4.98
N ALA A 92 -16.73 -33.51 -3.77
CA ALA A 92 -16.07 -33.17 -2.52
C ALA A 92 -14.65 -33.71 -2.38
N THR A 93 -14.27 -34.84 -2.97
CA THR A 93 -12.93 -35.40 -2.69
C THR A 93 -11.83 -34.55 -3.32
N ALA A 94 -11.99 -34.17 -4.59
CA ALA A 94 -11.06 -33.27 -5.26
C ALA A 94 -11.17 -31.83 -4.72
N GLU A 95 -12.38 -31.37 -4.44
CA GLU A 95 -12.68 -30.05 -3.87
C GLU A 95 -12.15 -29.89 -2.42
N VAL A 96 -12.17 -30.95 -1.61
CA VAL A 96 -11.54 -30.98 -0.27
C VAL A 96 -10.03 -30.86 -0.39
N VAL A 97 -9.40 -31.55 -1.35
CA VAL A 97 -7.95 -31.49 -1.54
C VAL A 97 -7.53 -30.09 -2.03
N THR A 98 -8.29 -29.49 -2.95
CA THR A 98 -8.01 -28.13 -3.44
C THR A 98 -8.33 -27.08 -2.40
N SER A 99 -9.41 -27.17 -1.63
CA SER A 99 -9.73 -26.23 -0.54
C SER A 99 -8.70 -26.29 0.60
N VAL A 100 -8.29 -27.49 1.03
CA VAL A 100 -7.22 -27.64 2.04
C VAL A 100 -5.92 -27.01 1.58
N SER A 101 -5.59 -27.11 0.30
CA SER A 101 -4.33 -26.60 -0.25
C SER A 101 -4.41 -25.10 -0.55
N ASN A 102 -5.42 -24.64 -1.28
CA ASN A 102 -5.53 -23.27 -1.77
C ASN A 102 -6.06 -22.30 -0.72
N ASP A 103 -7.14 -22.64 0.01
CA ASP A 103 -7.74 -21.69 0.96
C ASP A 103 -6.81 -21.44 2.16
N SER A 104 -6.07 -22.48 2.57
CA SER A 104 -5.07 -22.33 3.62
C SER A 104 -3.89 -21.43 3.20
N LEU A 105 -3.51 -21.42 1.92
CA LEU A 105 -2.48 -20.51 1.40
C LEU A 105 -2.97 -19.07 1.38
N ILE A 106 -4.23 -18.84 0.99
CA ILE A 106 -4.84 -17.51 1.04
C ILE A 106 -4.87 -16.98 2.47
N ILE A 107 -5.31 -17.81 3.43
CA ILE A 107 -5.31 -17.44 4.85
C ILE A 107 -3.88 -17.15 5.35
N GLN A 108 -2.90 -17.96 4.92
CA GLN A 108 -1.50 -17.74 5.26
C GLN A 108 -1.01 -16.37 4.76
N GLU A 109 -1.26 -16.03 3.49
CA GLU A 109 -0.88 -14.74 2.90
C GLU A 109 -1.52 -13.56 3.66
N VAL A 110 -2.80 -13.66 4.00
CA VAL A 110 -3.50 -12.62 4.75
C VAL A 110 -2.82 -12.38 6.10
N ILE A 111 -2.47 -13.43 6.82
CA ILE A 111 -1.84 -13.34 8.15
C ILE A 111 -0.40 -12.83 8.06
N SER A 112 0.41 -13.33 7.11
CA SER A 112 1.83 -12.95 7.04
C SER A 112 2.10 -11.62 6.35
N GLU A 113 1.21 -11.17 5.47
CA GLU A 113 1.47 -9.99 4.65
C GLU A 113 0.43 -8.89 4.87
N LYS A 114 -0.87 -9.19 4.78
CA LYS A 114 -1.90 -8.13 4.77
C LYS A 114 -2.15 -7.55 6.16
N VAL A 115 -2.22 -8.40 7.20
CA VAL A 115 -2.40 -7.98 8.60
C VAL A 115 -1.25 -7.11 9.11
N PRO A 116 0.03 -7.52 9.02
CA PRO A 116 1.14 -6.68 9.46
C PRO A 116 1.21 -5.36 8.71
N ASN A 117 1.04 -5.37 7.39
CA ASN A 117 1.01 -4.13 6.60
C ASN A 117 -0.09 -3.18 7.04
N LEU A 118 -1.30 -3.68 7.36
CA LEU A 118 -2.40 -2.86 7.86
C LEU A 118 -2.05 -2.20 9.21
N ILE A 119 -1.48 -2.98 10.14
CA ILE A 119 -1.09 -2.49 11.45
C ILE A 119 0.04 -1.48 11.32
N ALA A 120 1.10 -1.79 10.56
CA ALA A 120 2.26 -0.93 10.37
C ALA A 120 1.88 0.40 9.72
N ARG A 121 1.04 0.38 8.67
CA ARG A 121 0.54 1.60 8.00
C ARG A 121 -0.32 2.44 8.93
N GLY A 122 -1.22 1.81 9.69
CA GLY A 122 -2.07 2.50 10.66
C GLY A 122 -1.25 3.17 11.78
N VAL A 123 -0.30 2.45 12.37
CA VAL A 123 0.58 2.98 13.43
C VAL A 123 1.47 4.10 12.89
N THR A 124 2.03 3.96 11.69
CA THR A 124 2.90 4.98 11.08
C THR A 124 2.11 6.26 10.76
N SER A 125 0.88 6.14 10.23
CA SER A 125 0.01 7.28 9.98
C SER A 125 -0.30 8.04 11.28
N VAL A 126 -0.77 7.35 12.33
CA VAL A 126 -1.07 7.97 13.63
C VAL A 126 0.19 8.57 14.26
N GLY A 127 1.31 7.84 14.25
CA GLY A 127 2.57 8.27 14.84
C GLY A 127 3.16 9.52 14.18
N THR A 128 3.11 9.60 12.84
CA THR A 128 3.62 10.76 12.09
C THR A 128 2.78 12.02 12.32
N TYR A 129 1.45 11.90 12.42
CA TYR A 129 0.59 13.04 12.75
C TYR A 129 0.79 13.53 14.19
N ILE A 130 0.94 12.62 15.16
CA ILE A 130 1.23 12.98 16.55
C ILE A 130 2.60 13.68 16.64
N ALA A 131 3.64 13.13 15.98
CA ALA A 131 4.97 13.73 15.96
C ALA A 131 4.95 15.13 15.31
N ALA A 132 4.22 15.30 14.20
CA ALA A 132 4.05 16.60 13.54
C ALA A 132 3.40 17.63 14.48
N PHE A 133 2.40 17.22 15.26
CA PHE A 133 1.71 18.08 16.22
C PHE A 133 2.61 18.48 17.40
N LEU A 134 3.45 17.56 17.89
CA LEU A 134 4.39 17.82 18.99
C LEU A 134 5.54 18.76 18.58
N ILE A 135 6.07 18.61 17.36
CA ILE A 135 7.22 19.39 16.90
C ILE A 135 6.82 20.83 16.56
N LEU A 136 5.74 21.03 15.79
CA LEU A 136 5.30 22.36 15.36
C LEU A 136 3.79 22.42 15.19
N TRP A 137 3.07 22.51 16.31
CA TRP A 137 1.61 22.54 16.35
C TRP A 137 0.98 23.62 15.45
N ARG A 138 1.64 24.78 15.28
CA ARG A 138 1.16 25.87 14.41
C ARG A 138 1.08 25.49 12.93
N LEU A 139 2.03 24.69 12.44
CA LEU A 139 2.04 24.20 11.07
C LEU A 139 1.08 22.99 10.93
N ALA A 140 1.06 22.11 11.93
CA ALA A 140 0.17 20.95 11.93
C ALA A 140 -1.31 21.33 11.89
N LEU A 141 -1.75 22.36 12.63
CA LEU A 141 -3.13 22.85 12.60
C LEU A 141 -3.55 23.35 11.21
N VAL A 142 -2.63 23.97 10.48
CA VAL A 142 -2.90 24.52 9.14
C VAL A 142 -3.05 23.39 8.11
N VAL A 143 -2.36 22.27 8.29
CA VAL A 143 -2.43 21.12 7.38
C VAL A 143 -3.53 20.12 7.74
N PHE A 144 -4.03 20.15 8.98
CA PHE A 144 -5.07 19.23 9.47
C PHE A 144 -6.33 19.13 8.58
N PRO A 145 -6.89 20.23 8.02
CA PRO A 145 -8.03 20.14 7.10
C PRO A 145 -7.73 19.39 5.81
N PHE A 146 -6.48 19.45 5.33
CA PHE A 146 -6.04 18.75 4.13
C PHE A 146 -5.92 17.24 4.34
N VAL A 147 -5.70 16.77 5.58
CA VAL A 147 -5.73 15.34 5.91
C VAL A 147 -7.14 14.79 5.73
N LEU A 148 -8.17 15.49 6.23
CA LEU A 148 -9.56 15.08 6.03
C LEU A 148 -9.95 15.06 4.54
N LEU A 149 -9.39 15.98 3.75
CA LEU A 149 -9.55 16.03 2.30
C LEU A 149 -8.95 14.80 1.60
N LEU A 150 -7.90 14.16 2.15
CA LEU A 150 -7.30 12.93 1.59
C LEU A 150 -8.08 11.67 2.02
N VAL A 151 -8.50 11.59 3.28
CA VAL A 151 -9.19 10.40 3.83
C VAL A 151 -10.57 10.19 3.21
N ILE A 152 -11.38 11.24 3.04
CA ILE A 152 -12.77 11.11 2.58
C ILE A 152 -12.86 10.50 1.16
N PRO A 153 -12.14 11.02 0.14
CA PRO A 153 -12.12 10.40 -1.18
C PRO A 153 -11.59 8.98 -1.15
N ALA A 154 -10.54 8.68 -0.37
CA ALA A 154 -9.96 7.35 -0.27
C ALA A 154 -11.00 6.30 0.18
N LEU A 155 -11.80 6.60 1.20
CA LEU A 155 -12.87 5.72 1.68
C LEU A 155 -14.00 5.53 0.64
N ILE A 156 -14.37 6.61 -0.06
CA ILE A 156 -15.40 6.56 -1.11
C ILE A 156 -14.91 5.71 -2.29
N TYR A 157 -13.67 5.93 -2.75
CA TYR A 157 -13.05 5.13 -3.81
C TYR A 157 -12.96 3.66 -3.43
N GLY A 158 -12.53 3.35 -2.21
CA GLY A 158 -12.47 1.97 -1.71
C GLY A 158 -13.84 1.27 -1.80
N LYS A 159 -14.91 1.92 -1.38
CA LYS A 159 -16.28 1.37 -1.47
C LYS A 159 -16.75 1.20 -2.92
N ILE A 160 -16.48 2.17 -3.79
CA ILE A 160 -16.86 2.11 -5.22
C ILE A 160 -16.13 0.94 -5.89
N LEU A 161 -14.81 0.81 -5.70
CA LEU A 161 -14.01 -0.27 -6.27
C LEU A 161 -14.45 -1.64 -5.78
N LEU A 162 -14.78 -1.78 -4.49
CA LEU A 162 -15.32 -3.03 -3.93
C LEU A 162 -16.65 -3.43 -4.58
N ASN A 163 -17.57 -2.47 -4.73
CA ASN A 163 -18.86 -2.72 -5.37
C ASN A 163 -18.72 -3.05 -6.86
N LEU A 164 -17.81 -2.40 -7.58
CA LEU A 164 -17.51 -2.73 -8.98
C LEU A 164 -16.89 -4.13 -9.10
N ALA A 165 -15.92 -4.47 -8.24
CA ALA A 165 -15.29 -5.79 -8.22
C ALA A 165 -16.33 -6.90 -7.97
N ARG A 166 -17.27 -6.69 -7.05
CA ARG A 166 -18.37 -7.63 -6.80
C ARG A 166 -19.23 -7.83 -8.06
N LYS A 167 -19.61 -6.74 -8.75
CA LYS A 167 -20.39 -6.81 -9.99
C LYS A 167 -19.63 -7.52 -11.13
N ILE A 168 -18.34 -7.22 -11.29
CA ILE A 168 -17.47 -7.89 -12.27
C ILE A 168 -17.46 -9.39 -12.02
N ARG A 169 -17.29 -9.81 -10.76
CA ARG A 169 -17.30 -11.24 -10.40
C ARG A 169 -18.63 -11.92 -10.74
N VAL A 170 -19.76 -11.25 -10.51
CA VAL A 170 -21.10 -11.79 -10.84
C VAL A 170 -21.28 -11.96 -12.35
N GLU A 171 -20.90 -10.98 -13.17
CA GLU A 171 -20.99 -11.11 -14.64
C GLU A 171 -20.00 -12.15 -15.19
N TYR A 172 -18.80 -12.21 -14.61
CA TYR A 172 -17.80 -13.22 -14.99
C TYR A 172 -18.27 -14.65 -14.70
N ASN A 173 -18.95 -14.88 -13.57
CA ASN A 173 -19.51 -16.19 -13.25
C ASN A 173 -20.51 -16.68 -14.32
N LYS A 174 -21.28 -15.79 -14.96
CA LYS A 174 -22.19 -16.19 -16.07
C LYS A 174 -21.40 -16.69 -17.28
N ALA A 175 -20.33 -15.99 -17.66
CA ALA A 175 -19.45 -16.44 -18.74
C ALA A 175 -18.79 -17.79 -18.37
N SER A 176 -18.36 -17.95 -17.12
CA SER A 176 -17.80 -19.20 -16.61
C SER A 176 -18.77 -20.38 -16.73
N THR A 177 -20.07 -20.17 -16.49
CA THR A 177 -21.06 -21.25 -16.66
C THR A 177 -21.22 -21.70 -18.12
N VAL A 178 -21.14 -20.78 -19.08
CA VAL A 178 -21.21 -21.11 -20.52
C VAL A 178 -19.97 -21.90 -20.95
N GLU A 179 -18.80 -21.48 -20.47
CA GLU A 179 -17.54 -22.20 -20.68
C GLU A 179 -17.59 -23.62 -20.11
N GLU A 180 -18.05 -23.77 -18.87
CA GLU A 180 -18.13 -25.06 -18.18
C GLU A 180 -19.08 -26.03 -18.90
N GLN A 181 -20.21 -25.53 -19.42
CA GLN A 181 -21.13 -26.31 -20.25
C GLN A 181 -20.48 -26.77 -21.56
N ALA A 182 -19.70 -25.90 -22.21
CA ALA A 182 -19.01 -26.25 -23.44
C ALA A 182 -17.88 -27.27 -23.21
N ILE A 183 -17.11 -27.12 -22.13
CA ILE A 183 -16.02 -28.03 -21.77
C ILE A 183 -16.56 -29.41 -21.37
N SER A 184 -17.60 -29.44 -20.53
CA SER A 184 -18.22 -30.70 -20.09
C SER A 184 -18.82 -31.50 -21.26
N SER A 185 -19.24 -30.81 -22.32
CA SER A 185 -19.84 -31.42 -23.52
C SER A 185 -18.96 -31.29 -24.77
N MET A 186 -17.64 -31.22 -24.62
CA MET A 186 -16.70 -30.94 -25.71
C MET A 186 -16.84 -31.89 -26.92
N ARG A 187 -17.11 -33.19 -26.68
CA ARG A 187 -17.33 -34.16 -27.77
C ARG A 187 -18.55 -33.81 -28.62
N THR A 188 -19.61 -33.29 -28.00
CA THR A 188 -20.84 -32.86 -28.68
C THR A 188 -20.58 -31.59 -29.48
N VAL A 189 -19.89 -30.60 -28.89
CA VAL A 189 -19.52 -29.36 -29.59
C VAL A 189 -18.68 -29.67 -30.83
N TYR A 190 -17.73 -30.58 -30.74
CA TYR A 190 -16.90 -31.01 -31.87
C TYR A 190 -17.71 -31.78 -32.92
N ALA A 191 -18.54 -32.74 -32.50
CA ALA A 191 -19.36 -33.56 -33.41
C ALA A 191 -20.33 -32.74 -34.27
N PHE A 192 -20.82 -31.61 -33.74
CA PHE A 192 -21.71 -30.69 -34.46
C PHE A 192 -20.99 -29.48 -35.08
N VAL A 193 -19.65 -29.42 -35.02
CA VAL A 193 -18.85 -28.28 -35.53
C VAL A 193 -19.33 -26.95 -34.92
N GLY A 194 -19.65 -26.97 -33.61
CA GLY A 194 -20.25 -25.87 -32.86
C GLY A 194 -19.27 -24.86 -32.27
N GLU A 195 -17.95 -25.06 -32.45
CA GLU A 195 -16.88 -24.29 -31.77
C GLU A 195 -16.99 -22.77 -31.98
N SER A 196 -17.32 -22.34 -33.21
CA SER A 196 -17.50 -20.92 -33.54
C SER A 196 -18.72 -20.32 -32.81
N LYS A 197 -19.81 -21.10 -32.69
CA LYS A 197 -21.02 -20.66 -32.00
C LYS A 197 -20.77 -20.54 -30.48
N THR A 198 -20.15 -21.53 -29.86
CA THR A 198 -19.82 -21.48 -28.42
C THR A 198 -18.86 -20.34 -28.09
N THR A 199 -17.88 -20.07 -28.97
CA THR A 199 -16.94 -18.96 -28.81
C THR A 199 -17.64 -17.60 -28.88
N THR A 200 -18.60 -17.43 -29.79
CA THR A 200 -19.35 -16.18 -29.91
C THR A 200 -20.30 -15.96 -28.72
N GLU A 201 -20.95 -17.02 -28.23
CA GLU A 201 -21.78 -16.97 -27.02
C GLU A 201 -20.95 -16.62 -25.76
N PHE A 202 -19.77 -17.24 -25.59
CA PHE A 202 -18.84 -16.91 -24.50
C PHE A 202 -18.34 -15.47 -24.58
N SER A 203 -17.96 -15.02 -25.79
CA SER A 203 -17.54 -13.63 -26.04
C SER A 203 -18.65 -12.63 -25.71
N ALA A 204 -19.90 -12.92 -26.09
CA ALA A 204 -21.06 -12.11 -25.75
C ALA A 204 -21.31 -12.04 -24.24
N ALA A 205 -21.19 -13.17 -23.53
CA ALA A 205 -21.31 -13.22 -22.07
C ALA A 205 -20.21 -12.42 -21.36
N LEU A 206 -18.99 -12.36 -21.92
CA LEU A 206 -17.87 -11.60 -21.35
C LEU A 206 -18.01 -10.08 -21.47
N GLN A 207 -18.77 -9.57 -22.45
CA GLN A 207 -18.87 -8.12 -22.70
C GLN A 207 -19.33 -7.34 -21.46
N GLY A 208 -20.22 -7.92 -20.64
CA GLY A 208 -20.66 -7.33 -19.38
C GLY A 208 -19.51 -7.11 -18.40
N SER A 209 -18.66 -8.13 -18.23
CA SER A 209 -17.46 -8.08 -17.39
C SER A 209 -16.45 -7.05 -17.92
N VAL A 210 -16.19 -7.04 -19.23
CA VAL A 210 -15.25 -6.10 -19.87
C VAL A 210 -15.70 -4.65 -19.68
N LYS A 211 -16.98 -4.34 -19.88
CA LYS A 211 -17.51 -2.97 -19.69
C LYS A 211 -17.40 -2.50 -18.25
N LEU A 212 -17.65 -3.38 -17.29
CA LEU A 212 -17.48 -3.09 -15.86
C LEU A 212 -15.99 -2.94 -15.50
N GLY A 213 -15.12 -3.78 -16.08
CA GLY A 213 -13.67 -3.70 -15.94
C GLY A 213 -13.09 -2.38 -16.47
N LEU A 214 -13.57 -1.90 -17.61
CA LEU A 214 -13.24 -0.57 -18.15
C LEU A 214 -13.61 0.55 -17.18
N ARG A 215 -14.83 0.51 -16.61
CA ARG A 215 -15.23 1.48 -15.57
C ARG A 215 -14.38 1.39 -14.31
N GLN A 216 -14.00 0.18 -13.90
CA GLN A 216 -13.10 -0.03 -12.77
C GLN A 216 -11.70 0.51 -13.06
N GLY A 217 -11.18 0.29 -14.28
CA GLY A 217 -9.90 0.82 -14.74
C GLY A 217 -9.88 2.35 -14.74
N LEU A 218 -10.93 2.99 -15.27
CA LEU A 218 -11.09 4.44 -15.22
C LEU A 218 -11.17 4.97 -13.79
N ALA A 219 -11.95 4.31 -12.92
CA ALA A 219 -12.04 4.69 -11.50
C ALA A 219 -10.69 4.56 -10.77
N LYS A 220 -9.92 3.49 -11.04
CA LYS A 220 -8.56 3.31 -10.51
C LYS A 220 -7.61 4.38 -11.03
N GLY A 221 -7.66 4.67 -12.33
CA GLY A 221 -6.85 5.72 -12.97
C GLY A 221 -7.13 7.09 -12.37
N LEU A 222 -8.41 7.43 -12.14
CA LEU A 222 -8.81 8.67 -11.48
C LEU A 222 -8.32 8.72 -10.02
N ALA A 223 -8.40 7.61 -9.29
CA ALA A 223 -7.90 7.53 -7.91
C ALA A 223 -6.38 7.76 -7.84
N ILE A 224 -5.59 7.09 -8.70
CA ILE A 224 -4.13 7.30 -8.77
C ILE A 224 -3.81 8.72 -9.22
N GLY A 225 -4.56 9.27 -10.18
CA GLY A 225 -4.41 10.66 -10.62
C GLY A 225 -4.71 11.68 -9.51
N SER A 226 -5.68 11.38 -8.63
CA SER A 226 -6.02 12.23 -7.49
C SER A 226 -4.92 12.32 -6.43
N SER A 227 -3.94 11.40 -6.43
CA SER A 227 -2.72 11.52 -5.63
C SER A 227 -1.89 12.77 -5.98
N GLY A 228 -2.18 13.46 -7.09
CA GLY A 228 -1.65 14.79 -7.40
C GLY A 228 -1.96 15.85 -6.33
N ILE A 229 -3.04 15.68 -5.56
CA ILE A 229 -3.40 16.57 -4.44
C ILE A 229 -2.29 16.63 -3.39
N THR A 230 -1.54 15.53 -3.20
CA THR A 230 -0.40 15.49 -2.27
C THR A 230 0.69 16.49 -2.65
N PHE A 231 0.94 16.72 -3.94
CA PHE A 231 1.89 17.74 -4.39
C PHE A 231 1.40 19.16 -4.11
N ALA A 232 0.09 19.41 -4.22
CA ALA A 232 -0.50 20.69 -3.86
C ALA A 232 -0.37 20.94 -2.33
N ILE A 233 -0.57 19.91 -1.51
CA ILE A 233 -0.36 19.97 -0.06
C ILE A 233 1.12 20.27 0.26
N TRP A 234 2.06 19.64 -0.46
CA TRP A 234 3.50 19.93 -0.32
C TRP A 234 3.84 21.38 -0.68
N ALA A 235 3.31 21.89 -1.78
CA ALA A 235 3.52 23.27 -2.21
C ALA A 235 2.98 24.26 -1.17
N PHE A 236 1.78 24.01 -0.65
CA PHE A 236 1.16 24.83 0.39
C PHE A 236 1.94 24.78 1.71
N THR A 237 2.36 23.58 2.14
CA THR A 237 3.16 23.39 3.36
C THR A 237 4.50 24.10 3.26
N THR A 238 5.13 24.06 2.09
CA THR A 238 6.40 24.76 1.83
C THR A 238 6.23 26.28 1.80
N TYR A 239 5.14 26.78 1.19
CA TYR A 239 4.82 28.21 1.16
C TYR A 239 4.51 28.79 2.55
N TYR A 240 3.68 28.11 3.34
CA TYR A 240 3.35 28.58 4.68
C TYR A 240 4.54 28.37 5.64
N GLY A 241 5.27 27.27 5.48
CA GLY A 241 6.50 26.98 6.19
C GLY A 241 7.57 28.05 5.98
N SER A 242 7.79 28.52 4.74
CA SER A 242 8.78 29.57 4.45
C SER A 242 8.44 30.90 5.14
N ARG A 243 7.16 31.31 5.16
CA ARG A 243 6.73 32.50 5.90
C ARG A 243 6.94 32.35 7.41
N MET A 244 6.75 31.16 7.96
CA MET A 244 7.01 30.92 9.39
C MET A 244 8.49 31.05 9.74
N VAL A 245 9.38 30.59 8.85
CA VAL A 245 10.84 30.79 9.01
C VAL A 245 11.21 32.28 8.96
N MET A 246 10.67 33.02 7.98
CA MET A 246 11.02 34.44 7.77
C MET A 246 10.49 35.38 8.86
N TYR A 247 9.25 35.20 9.32
CA TYR A 247 8.59 36.16 10.22
C TYR A 247 8.52 35.70 11.68
N HIS A 248 8.57 34.40 11.94
CA HIS A 248 8.41 33.84 13.30
C HIS A 248 9.68 33.18 13.83
N GLY A 249 10.79 33.25 13.08
CA GLY A 249 12.09 32.72 13.52
C GLY A 249 12.12 31.21 13.71
N ALA A 250 11.19 30.47 13.09
CA ALA A 250 11.20 29.01 13.16
C ALA A 250 12.44 28.45 12.44
N GLN A 251 13.11 27.46 13.01
CA GLN A 251 14.21 26.78 12.35
C GLN A 251 13.69 26.04 11.11
N GLY A 252 14.34 26.25 9.95
CA GLY A 252 13.95 25.62 8.69
C GLY A 252 13.95 24.09 8.75
N GLY A 253 14.87 23.50 9.54
CA GLY A 253 14.93 22.05 9.77
C GLY A 253 13.65 21.50 10.42
N THR A 254 13.10 22.20 11.41
CA THR A 254 11.85 21.81 12.10
C THR A 254 10.65 21.83 11.16
N VAL A 255 10.57 22.85 10.31
CA VAL A 255 9.50 22.98 9.29
C VAL A 255 9.61 21.86 8.25
N PHE A 256 10.81 21.53 7.80
CA PHE A 256 11.05 20.44 6.85
C PHE A 256 10.68 19.08 7.46
N MET A 257 11.06 18.81 8.71
CA MET A 257 10.69 17.57 9.41
C MET A 257 9.17 17.39 9.55
N VAL A 258 8.46 18.47 9.89
CA VAL A 258 6.99 18.41 10.01
C VAL A 258 6.34 18.19 8.64
N GLY A 259 6.84 18.85 7.60
CA GLY A 259 6.39 18.64 6.22
C GLY A 259 6.59 17.19 5.75
N THR A 260 7.75 16.60 6.02
CA THR A 260 8.03 15.20 5.66
C THR A 260 7.19 14.22 6.49
N CYS A 261 6.99 14.45 7.79
CA CYS A 261 6.10 13.62 8.62
C CYS A 261 4.68 13.58 8.07
N ILE A 262 4.10 14.74 7.75
CA ILE A 262 2.73 14.83 7.21
C ILE A 262 2.64 14.17 5.83
N ALA A 263 3.65 14.37 4.99
CA ALA A 263 3.70 13.75 3.67
C ALA A 263 3.77 12.21 3.72
N MET A 264 4.62 11.68 4.61
CA MET A 264 4.72 10.24 4.83
C MET A 264 3.41 9.69 5.39
N GLY A 265 2.81 10.36 6.39
CA GLY A 265 1.51 9.97 6.95
C GLY A 265 0.41 9.84 5.90
N GLY A 266 0.31 10.83 5.00
CA GLY A 266 -0.67 10.82 3.90
C GLY A 266 -0.39 9.80 2.79
N GLN A 267 0.87 9.40 2.55
CA GLN A 267 1.18 8.36 1.57
C GLN A 267 0.74 6.97 2.01
N TYR A 268 0.76 6.67 3.32
CA TYR A 268 0.37 5.37 3.86
C TYR A 268 -1.15 5.18 4.02
N GLU A 269 -1.94 6.22 3.74
CA GLU A 269 -3.41 6.14 3.67
C GLU A 269 -3.92 5.52 2.35
N PHE A 270 -3.02 5.29 1.38
CA PHE A 270 -3.31 4.72 0.05
C PHE A 270 -2.80 3.27 -0.15
#